data_AF-A0A1H6RIE0-F1
#
_entry.id   AF-A0A1H6RIE0-F1
#
_cell.length_a   1.000
_cell.length_b   1.000
_cell.length_c   1.000
_cell.angle_alpha   90.00
_cell.angle_beta   90.00
_cell.angle_gamma   90.00
#
_symmetry.space_group_name_H-M   'P 1'
#
loop_
_entity.id
_entity.type
_entity.pdbx_description
1 polymer ?
#
loop_
_entity_poly.entity_id
_entity_poly.type
_entity_poly.pdbx_seq_one_letter_code
_entity_poly.pdbx_strand_id
1 'polypeptide(L)'
;MGLMDVPSGERIHIGFFGLRNAGKSSLVNAIASQSVSVVSDTKGTTTDAVKKSMELLPLGPVVLIDTPGFDDSGELGELRVEKMREALRHTDIAVLVLDSRNATLLDSEEKFLQMLIDGKRPYLIVCNHMDETEVDDNLTLEDYLLEKYGLDRTNVLAVSAKTGDGILACKERLSRLQSKAEEKYLIVDRLKQGDTVILVIPVDESAPKGRLILPQQLVLRELLDHHCSAICCQPAELQQTIENLKKKPAVVITDSQAFQEVDAIVPKDIYLTSFSILMARYKGGLQTMLQGVKALSNLRDGDLVLISEACSHHRQCNDIGTVKMPGWIEKFTGVKPKYEFTSGGTFPEEVTQYKLVVHCGGCMVNEQEMQGRTKICKRDQVPIVNYGMAIAAMHGILDRSLEILGVTA
;
A
#
# COMPACT_ATOMS: atom_id res chain seq x y z
N MET A 1 -22.04 0.17 -2.89
CA MET A 1 -20.82 0.83 -3.39
C MET A 1 -20.35 0.03 -4.58
N GLY A 2 -20.13 0.68 -5.72
CA GLY A 2 -19.56 0.04 -6.89
C GLY A 2 -18.04 0.04 -6.80
N LEU A 3 -17.37 -0.71 -7.66
CA LEU A 3 -15.91 -0.72 -7.85
C LEU A 3 -15.24 0.67 -7.84
N MET A 4 -15.93 1.69 -8.33
CA MET A 4 -15.44 3.08 -8.39
C MET A 4 -15.25 3.74 -7.02
N ASP A 5 -15.81 3.17 -5.95
CA ASP A 5 -15.83 3.79 -4.62
C ASP A 5 -14.65 3.37 -3.73
N VAL A 6 -14.00 2.22 -3.99
CA VAL A 6 -12.85 1.74 -3.20
C VAL A 6 -11.55 2.15 -3.87
N PRO A 7 -10.70 2.99 -3.24
CA PRO A 7 -9.44 3.41 -3.85
C PRO A 7 -8.45 2.26 -3.99
N SER A 8 -7.57 2.35 -5.00
CA SER A 8 -6.57 1.32 -5.33
C SER A 8 -5.71 0.89 -4.15
N GLY A 9 -5.36 1.80 -3.23
CA GLY A 9 -4.56 1.50 -2.03
C GLY A 9 -5.27 0.63 -0.98
N GLU A 10 -6.58 0.42 -1.10
CA GLU A 10 -7.40 -0.45 -0.24
C GLU A 10 -7.90 -1.71 -0.98
N ARG A 11 -7.55 -1.85 -2.26
CA ARG A 11 -7.84 -3.07 -3.03
C ARG A 11 -6.70 -4.07 -2.85
N ILE A 12 -7.00 -5.36 -2.96
CA ILE A 12 -5.97 -6.41 -2.97
C ILE A 12 -5.34 -6.48 -4.35
N HIS A 13 -4.02 -6.38 -4.44
CA HIS A 13 -3.29 -6.45 -5.69
C HIS A 13 -2.82 -7.88 -5.93
N ILE A 14 -3.34 -8.50 -6.99
CA ILE A 14 -3.01 -9.88 -7.37
C ILE A 14 -2.14 -9.82 -8.63
N GLY A 15 -0.86 -10.15 -8.50
CA GLY A 15 0.09 -10.10 -9.59
C GLY A 15 0.26 -11.46 -10.27
N PHE A 16 0.14 -11.50 -11.59
CA PHE A 16 0.32 -12.70 -12.41
C PHE A 16 1.68 -12.67 -13.07
N PHE A 17 2.54 -13.63 -12.72
CA PHE A 17 3.93 -13.75 -13.16
C PHE A 17 4.13 -15.11 -13.81
N GLY A 18 5.08 -15.22 -14.74
CA GLY A 18 5.29 -16.46 -15.51
C GLY A 18 5.93 -16.16 -16.86
N LEU A 19 6.33 -17.20 -17.57
CA LEU A 19 6.93 -17.08 -18.90
C LEU A 19 5.95 -16.55 -19.95
N ARG A 20 6.48 -16.06 -21.07
CA ARG A 20 5.66 -15.81 -22.26
C ARG A 20 4.93 -17.09 -22.62
N ASN A 21 3.72 -16.91 -23.11
CA ASN A 21 2.86 -18.01 -23.54
C ASN A 21 2.43 -19.01 -22.46
N ALA A 22 2.82 -18.86 -21.18
CA ALA A 22 2.26 -19.65 -20.07
C ALA A 22 0.75 -19.38 -19.83
N GLY A 23 0.18 -18.40 -20.54
CA GLY A 23 -1.26 -18.11 -20.51
C GLY A 23 -1.72 -17.17 -19.40
N LYS A 24 -0.82 -16.34 -18.84
CA LYS A 24 -1.14 -15.30 -17.83
C LYS A 24 -2.35 -14.44 -18.20
N SER A 25 -2.31 -13.77 -19.35
CA SER A 25 -3.40 -12.89 -19.80
C SER A 25 -4.71 -13.65 -20.02
N SER A 26 -4.63 -14.91 -20.50
CA SER A 26 -5.78 -15.79 -20.64
C SER A 26 -6.37 -16.14 -19.27
N LEU A 27 -5.54 -16.48 -18.29
CA LEU A 27 -5.96 -16.76 -16.92
C LEU A 27 -6.60 -15.54 -16.26
N VAL A 28 -5.98 -14.36 -16.39
CA VAL A 28 -6.54 -13.08 -15.90
C VAL A 28 -7.92 -12.86 -16.51
N ASN A 29 -8.07 -13.06 -17.82
CA ASN A 29 -9.35 -12.92 -18.50
C ASN A 29 -10.35 -13.98 -18.04
N ALA A 30 -9.95 -15.23 -17.83
CA ALA A 30 -10.84 -16.31 -17.38
C ALA A 30 -11.35 -16.05 -15.94
N ILE A 31 -10.47 -15.57 -15.06
CA ILE A 31 -10.84 -15.15 -13.70
C ILE A 31 -11.81 -13.96 -13.77
N ALA A 32 -11.56 -13.00 -14.68
CA ALA A 32 -12.38 -11.80 -14.85
C ALA A 32 -13.74 -12.03 -15.54
N SER A 33 -13.86 -13.01 -16.45
CA SER A 33 -14.99 -13.18 -17.38
C SER A 33 -16.28 -13.76 -16.77
N GLN A 34 -16.31 -14.11 -15.49
CA GLN A 34 -17.55 -14.50 -14.84
C GLN A 34 -18.27 -13.26 -14.30
N SER A 35 -19.30 -12.78 -15.03
CA SER A 35 -20.34 -11.83 -14.58
C SER A 35 -19.89 -10.71 -13.62
N VAL A 36 -18.78 -10.03 -13.91
CA VAL A 36 -18.32 -8.87 -13.15
C VAL A 36 -17.93 -7.75 -14.11
N SER A 37 -18.33 -6.52 -13.77
CA SER A 37 -17.93 -5.31 -14.50
C SER A 37 -16.41 -5.12 -14.41
N VAL A 38 -15.69 -5.35 -15.50
CA VAL A 38 -14.25 -5.09 -15.61
C VAL A 38 -14.05 -3.61 -15.96
N VAL A 39 -13.34 -2.87 -15.10
CA VAL A 39 -12.91 -1.50 -15.39
C VAL A 39 -11.39 -1.50 -15.57
N SER A 40 -10.94 -1.17 -16.77
CA SER A 40 -9.51 -1.06 -17.10
C SER A 40 -9.06 0.37 -16.86
N ASP A 41 -8.31 0.62 -15.77
CA ASP A 41 -7.92 2.00 -15.41
C ASP A 41 -6.76 2.56 -16.25
N THR A 42 -6.02 1.75 -17.01
CA THR A 42 -4.98 2.27 -17.93
C THR A 42 -4.53 1.20 -18.93
N LYS A 43 -4.54 1.50 -20.24
CA LYS A 43 -3.75 0.77 -21.25
C LYS A 43 -2.34 1.36 -21.29
N GLY A 44 -1.38 0.71 -20.66
CA GLY A 44 0.04 0.92 -20.93
C GLY A 44 0.46 0.27 -22.26
N THR A 45 1.69 0.53 -22.69
CA THR A 45 2.28 -0.16 -23.86
C THR A 45 2.52 -1.64 -23.56
N THR A 46 2.81 -2.46 -24.58
CA THR A 46 3.08 -3.91 -24.46
C THR A 46 4.27 -4.30 -23.57
N THR A 47 4.93 -3.33 -22.92
CA THR A 47 6.04 -3.53 -21.98
C THR A 47 5.74 -3.17 -20.53
N ASP A 48 4.54 -2.66 -20.22
CA ASP A 48 4.14 -2.28 -18.86
C ASP A 48 3.07 -3.23 -18.32
N ALA A 49 3.05 -3.44 -17.00
CA ALA A 49 2.07 -4.31 -16.37
C ALA A 49 0.65 -3.72 -16.54
N VAL A 50 -0.29 -4.55 -16.99
CA VAL A 50 -1.68 -4.13 -17.22
C VAL A 50 -2.48 -4.34 -15.94
N LYS A 51 -3.06 -3.26 -15.41
CA LYS A 51 -3.88 -3.28 -14.19
C LYS A 51 -5.37 -3.33 -14.55
N LYS A 52 -6.10 -4.30 -14.02
CA LYS A 52 -7.56 -4.44 -14.17
C LYS A 52 -8.22 -4.44 -12.80
N SER A 53 -9.10 -3.48 -12.57
CA SER A 53 -9.84 -3.33 -11.34
C SER A 53 -11.16 -4.09 -11.43
N MET A 54 -11.45 -4.99 -10.48
CA MET A 54 -12.72 -5.73 -10.45
C MET A 54 -13.15 -6.17 -9.04
N GLU A 55 -14.39 -6.63 -8.88
CA GLU A 55 -14.91 -7.32 -7.69
C GLU A 55 -14.72 -8.82 -7.91
N LEU A 56 -13.83 -9.44 -7.18
CA LEU A 56 -13.59 -10.87 -7.28
C LEU A 56 -14.24 -11.58 -6.10
N LEU A 57 -15.43 -12.15 -6.28
CA LEU A 57 -16.04 -12.94 -5.21
C LEU A 57 -15.23 -14.23 -4.96
N PRO A 58 -14.96 -14.60 -3.69
CA PRO A 58 -15.38 -13.95 -2.44
C PRO A 58 -14.37 -12.94 -1.85
N LEU A 59 -13.25 -12.62 -2.52
CA LEU A 59 -12.23 -11.65 -2.09
C LEU A 59 -12.74 -10.20 -1.98
N GLY A 60 -13.74 -9.81 -2.77
CA GLY A 60 -14.20 -8.43 -2.89
C GLY A 60 -13.35 -7.61 -3.87
N PRO A 61 -13.07 -6.32 -3.61
CA PRO A 61 -12.41 -5.43 -4.58
C PRO A 61 -10.92 -5.76 -4.73
N VAL A 62 -10.51 -6.05 -5.96
CA VAL A 62 -9.13 -6.41 -6.32
C VAL A 62 -8.60 -5.61 -7.51
N VAL A 63 -7.27 -5.57 -7.62
CA VAL A 63 -6.54 -5.14 -8.82
C VAL A 63 -5.75 -6.34 -9.34
N LEU A 64 -6.12 -6.86 -10.51
CA LEU A 64 -5.35 -7.88 -11.20
C LEU A 64 -4.22 -7.18 -11.97
N ILE A 65 -2.98 -7.58 -11.73
CA ILE A 65 -1.78 -7.04 -12.37
C ILE A 65 -1.23 -8.12 -13.31
N ASP A 66 -1.46 -7.96 -14.61
CA ASP A 66 -0.91 -8.83 -15.64
C ASP A 66 0.50 -8.35 -16.01
N THR A 67 1.53 -9.14 -15.69
CA THR A 67 2.92 -8.75 -15.91
C THR A 67 3.46 -9.29 -17.23
N PRO A 68 4.42 -8.60 -17.90
CA PRO A 68 5.15 -9.18 -19.02
C PRO A 68 5.86 -10.49 -18.65
N GLY A 69 6.06 -11.38 -19.62
CA GLY A 69 6.83 -12.62 -19.39
C GLY A 69 8.30 -12.34 -19.06
N PHE A 70 8.87 -13.14 -18.14
CA PHE A 70 10.21 -12.93 -17.60
C PHE A 70 11.35 -13.66 -18.34
N ASP A 71 11.06 -14.39 -19.42
CA ASP A 71 11.99 -15.11 -20.31
C ASP A 71 12.59 -14.27 -21.45
N ASP A 72 12.25 -12.99 -21.59
CA ASP A 72 12.64 -12.30 -22.82
C ASP A 72 14.16 -12.05 -22.91
N SER A 73 14.81 -12.84 -23.75
CA SER A 73 16.24 -12.76 -24.06
C SER A 73 16.52 -11.61 -25.04
N GLY A 74 17.30 -10.62 -24.59
CA GLY A 74 17.81 -9.49 -25.38
C GLY A 74 18.57 -8.49 -24.50
N GLU A 75 19.14 -7.42 -25.07
CA GLU A 75 19.91 -6.36 -24.37
C GLU A 75 19.14 -5.64 -23.24
N LEU A 76 17.85 -5.93 -23.05
CA LEU A 76 16.94 -5.32 -22.07
C LEU A 76 16.58 -6.23 -20.88
N GLY A 77 17.34 -7.31 -20.64
CA GLY A 77 17.05 -8.28 -19.57
C GLY A 77 17.00 -7.68 -18.16
N GLU A 78 17.92 -6.78 -17.83
CA GLU A 78 17.99 -6.11 -16.51
C GLU A 78 16.76 -5.25 -16.24
N LEU A 79 16.35 -4.43 -17.24
CA LEU A 79 15.18 -3.55 -17.16
C LEU A 79 13.89 -4.34 -16.88
N ARG A 80 13.81 -5.61 -17.30
CA ARG A 80 12.61 -6.45 -17.10
C ARG A 80 12.60 -7.16 -15.76
N VAL A 81 13.76 -7.59 -15.28
CA VAL A 81 13.88 -8.06 -13.89
C VAL A 81 13.50 -6.93 -12.94
N GLU A 82 13.89 -5.70 -13.24
CA GLU A 82 13.50 -4.51 -12.50
C GLU A 82 11.99 -4.26 -12.54
N LYS A 83 11.37 -4.29 -13.72
CA LYS A 83 9.89 -4.18 -13.86
C LYS A 83 9.13 -5.31 -13.16
N MET A 84 9.66 -6.54 -13.17
CA MET A 84 9.08 -7.67 -12.45
C MET A 84 9.16 -7.45 -10.94
N ARG A 85 10.32 -7.04 -10.42
CA ARG A 85 10.49 -6.68 -9.01
C ARG A 85 9.57 -5.53 -8.62
N GLU A 86 9.42 -4.52 -9.47
CA GLU A 86 8.48 -3.42 -9.29
C GLU A 86 7.05 -3.92 -9.18
N ALA A 87 6.55 -4.68 -10.16
CA ALA A 87 5.21 -5.27 -10.12
C ALA A 87 5.01 -6.12 -8.85
N LEU A 88 6.02 -6.88 -8.46
CA LEU A 88 6.01 -7.70 -7.26
C LEU A 88 5.97 -6.85 -5.98
N ARG A 89 6.60 -5.66 -5.92
CA ARG A 89 6.49 -4.71 -4.78
C ARG A 89 5.06 -4.26 -4.55
N HIS A 90 4.29 -4.05 -5.61
CA HIS A 90 2.88 -3.66 -5.52
C HIS A 90 1.94 -4.84 -5.23
N THR A 91 2.42 -6.08 -5.27
CA THR A 91 1.57 -7.28 -5.21
C THR A 91 1.35 -7.76 -3.78
N ASP A 92 0.08 -7.94 -3.40
CA ASP A 92 -0.34 -8.58 -2.15
C ASP A 92 -0.32 -10.11 -2.27
N ILE A 93 -0.83 -10.66 -3.39
CA ILE A 93 -0.83 -12.09 -3.69
C ILE A 93 -0.14 -12.34 -5.03
N ALA A 94 0.94 -13.11 -5.04
CA ALA A 94 1.66 -13.47 -6.25
C ALA A 94 1.12 -14.78 -6.85
N VAL A 95 0.73 -14.75 -8.12
CA VAL A 95 0.33 -15.93 -8.89
C VAL A 95 1.44 -16.28 -9.87
N LEU A 96 2.13 -17.39 -9.65
CA LEU A 96 3.09 -17.93 -10.61
C LEU A 96 2.35 -18.87 -11.58
N VAL A 97 2.21 -18.42 -12.83
CA VAL A 97 1.58 -19.18 -13.91
C VAL A 97 2.65 -19.95 -14.66
N LEU A 98 2.48 -21.28 -14.66
CA LEU A 98 3.35 -22.23 -15.33
C LEU A 98 2.58 -22.94 -16.44
N ASP A 99 3.30 -23.45 -17.42
CA ASP A 99 2.72 -24.20 -18.52
C ASP A 99 2.76 -25.70 -18.21
N SER A 100 1.58 -26.33 -18.04
CA SER A 100 1.47 -27.76 -17.66
C SER A 100 1.97 -28.71 -18.74
N ARG A 101 2.19 -28.22 -19.97
CA ARG A 101 2.81 -28.99 -21.06
C ARG A 101 4.29 -29.30 -20.78
N ASN A 102 4.91 -28.55 -19.87
CA ASN A 102 6.26 -28.82 -19.40
C ASN A 102 6.23 -29.80 -18.22
N ALA A 103 7.11 -30.80 -18.24
CA ALA A 103 7.25 -31.77 -17.14
C ALA A 103 8.01 -31.18 -15.92
N THR A 104 8.83 -30.15 -16.13
CA THR A 104 9.66 -29.52 -15.10
C THR A 104 9.75 -28.01 -15.29
N LEU A 105 10.18 -27.30 -14.24
CA LEU A 105 10.50 -25.87 -14.32
C LEU A 105 11.76 -25.59 -15.15
N LEU A 106 11.76 -24.44 -15.81
CA LEU A 106 12.97 -23.82 -16.35
C LEU A 106 13.72 -23.04 -15.25
N ASP A 107 15.03 -22.80 -15.45
CA ASP A 107 15.88 -22.10 -14.47
C ASP A 107 15.32 -20.75 -13.98
N SER A 108 14.69 -19.99 -14.89
CA SER A 108 14.09 -18.69 -14.56
C SER A 108 12.84 -18.83 -13.69
N GLU A 109 12.03 -19.87 -13.93
CA GLU A 109 10.85 -20.19 -13.12
C GLU A 109 11.25 -20.71 -11.74
N GLU A 110 12.28 -21.56 -11.66
CA GLU A 110 12.83 -22.05 -10.38
C GLU A 110 13.39 -20.90 -9.53
N LYS A 111 14.15 -19.98 -10.13
CA LYS A 111 14.63 -18.77 -9.44
C LYS A 111 13.48 -17.89 -8.92
N PHE A 112 12.43 -17.69 -9.73
CA PHE A 112 11.29 -16.88 -9.32
C PHE A 112 10.48 -17.55 -8.21
N LEU A 113 10.26 -18.87 -8.29
CA LEU A 113 9.63 -19.66 -7.25
C LEU A 113 10.39 -19.56 -5.93
N GLN A 114 11.71 -19.73 -5.94
CA GLN A 114 12.52 -19.59 -4.73
C GLN A 114 12.41 -18.18 -4.13
N MET A 115 12.41 -17.14 -4.97
CA MET A 115 12.20 -15.77 -4.51
C MET A 115 10.82 -15.57 -3.85
N LEU A 116 9.77 -16.23 -4.33
CA LEU A 116 8.45 -16.19 -3.70
C LEU A 116 8.45 -16.89 -2.33
N ILE A 117 9.08 -18.07 -2.23
CA ILE A 117 9.20 -18.85 -1.00
C ILE A 117 9.98 -18.04 0.05
N ASP A 118 11.14 -17.49 -0.31
CA ASP A 118 12.00 -16.72 0.58
C ASP A 118 11.34 -15.39 1.01
N GLY A 119 10.58 -14.78 0.11
CA GLY A 119 9.91 -13.49 0.32
C GLY A 119 8.78 -13.52 1.34
N LYS A 120 8.31 -14.70 1.76
CA LYS A 120 7.16 -14.91 2.67
C LYS A 120 5.88 -14.19 2.24
N ARG A 121 5.76 -13.81 0.97
CA ARG A 121 4.54 -13.21 0.41
C ARG A 121 3.54 -14.33 0.14
N PRO A 122 2.23 -14.15 0.38
CA PRO A 122 1.23 -15.10 -0.07
C PRO A 122 1.36 -15.36 -1.58
N TYR A 123 1.43 -16.64 -1.97
CA TYR A 123 1.54 -17.02 -3.37
C TYR A 123 0.65 -18.22 -3.72
N LEU A 124 0.30 -18.30 -5.00
CA LEU A 124 -0.38 -19.44 -5.61
C LEU A 124 0.35 -19.81 -6.90
N ILE A 125 0.65 -21.10 -7.10
CA ILE A 125 1.18 -21.63 -8.34
C ILE A 125 0.02 -22.20 -9.15
N VAL A 126 -0.09 -21.76 -10.39
CA VAL A 126 -1.15 -22.16 -11.32
C VAL A 126 -0.51 -22.82 -12.52
N CYS A 127 -0.69 -24.13 -12.64
CA CYS A 127 -0.28 -24.90 -13.81
C CYS A 127 -1.39 -24.81 -14.87
N ASN A 128 -1.23 -23.96 -15.88
CA ASN A 128 -2.23 -23.69 -16.90
C ASN A 128 -2.10 -24.66 -18.10
N HIS A 129 -3.07 -24.68 -19.00
CA HIS A 129 -3.15 -25.60 -20.16
C HIS A 129 -3.29 -27.09 -19.81
N MET A 130 -3.95 -27.40 -18.70
CA MET A 130 -4.21 -28.81 -18.33
C MET A 130 -5.07 -29.57 -19.37
N ASP A 131 -5.79 -28.86 -20.25
CA ASP A 131 -6.54 -29.47 -21.35
C ASP A 131 -5.63 -29.98 -22.48
N GLU A 132 -4.36 -29.58 -22.50
CA GLU A 132 -3.37 -29.93 -23.52
C GLU A 132 -2.33 -30.95 -23.02
N THR A 133 -2.51 -31.49 -21.80
CA THR A 133 -1.65 -32.53 -21.26
C THR A 133 -2.25 -33.92 -21.50
N GLU A 134 -1.44 -34.87 -21.95
CA GLU A 134 -1.87 -36.27 -22.05
C GLU A 134 -1.98 -36.87 -20.65
N VAL A 135 -3.11 -37.53 -20.38
CA VAL A 135 -3.34 -38.28 -19.14
C VAL A 135 -2.64 -39.63 -19.28
N ASP A 136 -1.31 -39.63 -19.19
CA ASP A 136 -0.51 -40.84 -19.12
C ASP A 136 0.14 -40.96 -17.73
N ASP A 137 0.64 -42.14 -17.35
CA ASP A 137 1.23 -42.49 -16.03
C ASP A 137 2.45 -41.63 -15.59
N ASN A 138 2.73 -40.52 -16.27
CA ASN A 138 3.81 -39.60 -15.96
C ASN A 138 3.43 -38.66 -14.81
N LEU A 139 4.44 -38.33 -13.99
CA LEU A 139 4.36 -37.33 -12.93
C LEU A 139 3.87 -35.99 -13.51
N THR A 140 2.78 -35.44 -12.98
CA THR A 140 2.28 -34.13 -13.41
C THR A 140 3.21 -33.01 -12.94
N LEU A 141 3.13 -31.83 -13.58
CA LEU A 141 3.88 -30.65 -13.09
C LEU A 141 3.50 -30.31 -11.64
N GLU A 142 2.24 -30.52 -11.25
CA GLU A 142 1.81 -30.35 -9.86
C GLU A 142 2.56 -31.31 -8.93
N ASP A 143 2.60 -32.60 -9.26
CA ASP A 143 3.28 -33.61 -8.45
C ASP A 143 4.80 -33.32 -8.36
N TYR A 144 5.43 -32.93 -9.47
CA TYR A 144 6.83 -32.46 -9.48
C TYR A 144 7.07 -31.31 -8.51
N LEU A 145 6.18 -30.32 -8.50
CA LEU A 145 6.30 -29.14 -7.63
C LEU A 145 6.13 -29.51 -6.15
N LEU A 146 5.19 -30.40 -5.83
CA LEU A 146 4.94 -30.88 -4.47
C LEU A 146 6.13 -31.71 -3.95
N GLU A 147 6.66 -32.63 -4.77
CA GLU A 147 7.75 -33.53 -4.37
C GLU A 147 9.09 -32.81 -4.29
N LYS A 148 9.49 -32.07 -5.33
CA LYS A 148 10.83 -31.45 -5.40
C LYS A 148 11.00 -30.30 -4.41
N TYR A 149 9.97 -29.46 -4.25
CA TYR A 149 10.06 -28.25 -3.44
C TYR A 149 9.30 -28.34 -2.11
N GLY A 150 8.67 -29.49 -1.81
CA GLY A 150 7.93 -29.69 -0.56
C GLY A 150 6.76 -28.72 -0.39
N LEU A 151 6.14 -28.32 -1.49
CA LEU A 151 5.08 -27.31 -1.48
C LEU A 151 3.78 -27.89 -0.90
N ASP A 152 3.00 -27.04 -0.24
CA ASP A 152 1.65 -27.41 0.18
C ASP A 152 0.73 -27.50 -1.05
N ARG A 153 -0.05 -28.59 -1.13
CA ARG A 153 -1.07 -28.78 -2.17
C ARG A 153 -2.10 -27.67 -2.20
N THR A 154 -2.29 -26.88 -1.13
CA THR A 154 -3.13 -25.68 -1.14
C THR A 154 -2.57 -24.53 -1.99
N ASN A 155 -1.26 -24.53 -2.25
CA ASN A 155 -0.56 -23.47 -2.98
C ASN A 155 -0.27 -23.84 -4.44
N VAL A 156 -0.68 -25.02 -4.90
CA VAL A 156 -0.51 -25.48 -6.29
C VAL A 156 -1.87 -25.94 -6.83
N LEU A 157 -2.27 -25.47 -8.02
CA LEU A 157 -3.38 -26.08 -8.77
C LEU A 157 -3.14 -26.09 -10.29
N ALA A 158 -3.67 -27.11 -10.96
CA ALA A 158 -3.87 -27.11 -12.41
C ALA A 158 -5.18 -26.42 -12.83
N VAL A 159 -5.14 -25.72 -13.96
CA VAL A 159 -6.30 -25.07 -14.59
C VAL A 159 -6.22 -25.15 -16.12
N SER A 160 -7.35 -24.92 -16.77
CA SER A 160 -7.39 -24.50 -18.17
C SER A 160 -8.10 -23.16 -18.28
N ALA A 161 -7.36 -22.10 -18.60
CA ALA A 161 -7.95 -20.80 -18.93
C ALA A 161 -8.84 -20.85 -20.19
N LYS A 162 -8.71 -21.89 -21.02
CA LYS A 162 -9.42 -22.08 -22.29
C LYS A 162 -10.79 -22.75 -22.08
N THR A 163 -10.85 -23.82 -21.29
CA THR A 163 -12.12 -24.52 -20.98
C THR A 163 -12.83 -23.89 -19.79
N GLY A 164 -12.10 -23.22 -18.89
CA GLY A 164 -12.60 -22.70 -17.62
C GLY A 164 -12.42 -23.67 -16.44
N ASP A 165 -11.85 -24.85 -16.68
CA ASP A 165 -11.61 -25.85 -15.64
C ASP A 165 -10.62 -25.35 -14.59
N GLY A 166 -10.93 -25.59 -13.32
CA GLY A 166 -10.11 -25.16 -12.18
C GLY A 166 -10.19 -23.66 -11.84
N ILE A 167 -10.82 -22.81 -12.66
CA ILE A 167 -10.89 -21.36 -12.43
C ILE A 167 -11.64 -21.01 -11.13
N LEU A 168 -12.73 -21.71 -10.81
CA LEU A 168 -13.46 -21.50 -9.55
C LEU A 168 -12.60 -21.85 -8.33
N ALA A 169 -11.93 -23.00 -8.37
CA ALA A 169 -11.00 -23.43 -7.32
C ALA A 169 -9.82 -22.46 -7.16
N CYS A 170 -9.34 -21.87 -8.25
CA CYS A 170 -8.33 -20.81 -8.23
C CYS A 170 -8.82 -19.59 -7.43
N LYS A 171 -10.04 -19.10 -7.70
CA LYS A 171 -10.64 -17.97 -6.95
C LYS A 171 -10.80 -18.28 -5.45
N GLU A 172 -11.25 -19.48 -5.11
CA GLU A 172 -11.39 -19.92 -3.73
C GLU A 172 -10.05 -20.05 -3.00
N ARG A 173 -8.99 -20.48 -3.68
CA ARG A 173 -7.64 -20.53 -3.09
C ARG A 173 -7.08 -19.14 -2.89
N LEU A 174 -7.25 -18.24 -3.86
CA LEU A 174 -6.87 -16.83 -3.72
C LEU A 174 -7.56 -16.18 -2.51
N SER A 175 -8.85 -16.46 -2.27
CA SER A 175 -9.56 -15.88 -1.11
C SER A 175 -9.08 -16.40 0.24
N ARG A 176 -8.69 -17.67 0.31
CA ARG A 176 -8.11 -18.26 1.53
C ARG A 176 -6.75 -17.67 1.89
N LEU A 177 -5.96 -17.26 0.90
CA LEU A 177 -4.66 -16.61 1.14
C LEU A 177 -4.80 -15.26 1.85
N GLN A 178 -5.93 -14.57 1.69
CA GLN A 178 -6.22 -13.31 2.38
C GLN A 178 -6.66 -13.50 3.84
N SER A 179 -7.46 -14.54 4.11
CA SER A 179 -8.14 -14.76 5.40
C SER A 179 -7.22 -14.87 6.64
N LYS A 180 -5.90 -14.90 6.46
CA LYS A 180 -4.89 -14.91 7.53
C LYS A 180 -4.36 -13.53 7.91
N ALA A 181 -4.80 -12.44 7.27
CA ALA A 181 -4.39 -11.09 7.65
C ALA A 181 -5.10 -10.67 8.96
N GLU A 182 -4.33 -10.26 9.97
CA GLU A 182 -4.86 -9.69 11.23
C GLU A 182 -5.78 -8.50 10.94
N GLU A 183 -6.86 -8.34 11.70
CA GLU A 183 -7.69 -7.14 11.65
C GLU A 183 -6.85 -5.92 12.03
N LYS A 184 -6.85 -4.90 11.16
CA LYS A 184 -6.07 -3.68 11.33
C LYS A 184 -7.02 -2.54 11.59
N TYR A 185 -6.69 -1.75 12.61
CA TYR A 185 -7.45 -0.58 13.00
C TYR A 185 -6.62 0.70 12.80
N LEU A 186 -7.26 1.76 12.32
CA LEU A 186 -6.70 3.11 12.36
C LEU A 186 -6.69 3.59 13.81
N ILE A 187 -7.86 3.59 14.47
CA ILE A 187 -7.98 4.15 15.83
C ILE A 187 -9.02 3.46 16.74
N VAL A 188 -9.98 2.72 16.20
CA VAL A 188 -11.11 2.21 17.02
C VAL A 188 -10.73 1.24 18.13
N ASP A 189 -9.58 0.57 18.03
CA ASP A 189 -9.02 -0.25 19.12
C ASP A 189 -8.58 0.58 20.34
N ARG A 190 -8.59 1.91 20.21
CA ARG A 190 -8.33 2.89 21.28
C ARG A 190 -9.60 3.62 21.74
N LEU A 191 -10.75 3.28 21.18
CA LEU A 191 -12.04 3.94 21.45
C LEU A 191 -13.05 2.96 22.06
N LYS A 192 -14.11 3.51 22.63
CA LYS A 192 -15.25 2.76 23.14
C LYS A 192 -16.50 3.08 22.31
N GLN A 193 -17.40 2.12 22.25
CA GLN A 193 -18.72 2.35 21.67
C GLN A 193 -19.40 3.57 22.30
N GLY A 194 -19.93 4.46 21.46
CA GLY A 194 -20.55 5.72 21.87
C GLY A 194 -19.58 6.88 22.13
N ASP A 195 -18.27 6.69 21.99
CA ASP A 195 -17.32 7.80 22.04
C ASP A 195 -17.59 8.79 20.90
N THR A 196 -17.33 10.08 21.19
CA THR A 196 -17.41 11.15 20.19
C THR A 196 -16.01 11.51 19.71
N VAL A 197 -15.82 11.58 18.41
CA VAL A 197 -14.55 11.92 17.76
C VAL A 197 -14.76 13.14 16.86
N ILE A 198 -13.87 14.12 16.97
CA ILE A 198 -13.89 15.30 16.10
C ILE A 198 -12.86 15.12 14.98
N LEU A 199 -13.29 15.28 13.73
CA LEU A 199 -12.48 15.27 12.53
C LEU A 199 -12.33 16.71 12.03
N VAL A 200 -11.14 17.29 12.19
CA VAL A 200 -10.83 18.64 11.72
C VAL A 200 -10.30 18.57 10.30
N ILE A 201 -11.09 19.07 9.36
CA ILE A 201 -10.86 18.93 7.93
C ILE A 201 -10.76 20.34 7.31
N PRO A 202 -9.56 20.87 7.08
CA PRO A 202 -9.40 22.17 6.44
C PRO A 202 -9.87 22.12 4.97
N VAL A 203 -10.14 23.29 4.40
CA VAL A 203 -10.34 23.41 2.95
C VAL A 203 -9.01 23.09 2.27
N ASP A 204 -9.00 22.01 1.51
CA ASP A 204 -7.84 21.59 0.74
C ASP A 204 -8.09 21.86 -0.76
N GLU A 205 -7.35 22.82 -1.32
CA GLU A 205 -7.40 23.13 -2.76
C GLU A 205 -6.87 21.98 -3.62
N SER A 206 -6.09 21.07 -3.03
CA SER A 206 -5.57 19.86 -3.67
C SER A 206 -6.58 18.70 -3.64
N ALA A 207 -7.62 18.77 -2.82
CA ALA A 207 -8.67 17.76 -2.78
C ALA A 207 -9.69 17.94 -3.93
N PRO A 208 -10.16 16.85 -4.57
CA PRO A 208 -11.15 16.94 -5.63
C PRO A 208 -12.46 17.56 -5.12
N LYS A 209 -12.97 18.57 -5.84
CA LYS A 209 -14.20 19.30 -5.45
C LYS A 209 -15.33 18.33 -5.11
N GLY A 210 -15.92 18.53 -3.93
CA GLY A 210 -17.07 17.75 -3.45
C GLY A 210 -16.74 16.37 -2.89
N ARG A 211 -15.47 16.06 -2.57
CA ARG A 211 -15.06 14.78 -1.98
C ARG A 211 -14.11 14.97 -0.80
N LEU A 212 -14.25 14.09 0.20
CA LEU A 212 -13.24 13.92 1.26
C LEU A 212 -12.04 13.13 0.72
N ILE A 213 -10.85 13.36 1.27
CA ILE A 213 -9.69 12.52 0.94
C ILE A 213 -9.79 11.15 1.62
N LEU A 214 -9.09 10.16 1.09
CA LEU A 214 -9.22 8.77 1.55
C LEU A 214 -8.98 8.59 3.07
N PRO A 215 -7.93 9.17 3.69
CA PRO A 215 -7.74 9.02 5.14
C PRO A 215 -8.94 9.48 5.98
N GLN A 216 -9.63 10.53 5.55
CA GLN A 216 -10.83 11.05 6.22
C GLN A 216 -12.00 10.07 6.06
N GLN A 217 -12.17 9.51 4.85
CA GLN A 217 -13.22 8.52 4.58
C GLN A 217 -13.02 7.24 5.39
N LEU A 218 -11.79 6.72 5.47
CA LEU A 218 -11.49 5.49 6.22
C LEU A 218 -11.75 5.67 7.71
N VAL A 219 -11.26 6.76 8.31
CA VAL A 219 -11.51 7.05 9.72
C VAL A 219 -13.00 7.21 9.98
N LEU A 220 -13.71 7.98 9.15
CA LEU A 220 -15.16 8.16 9.30
C LEU A 220 -15.91 6.82 9.21
N ARG A 221 -15.56 5.97 8.25
CA ARG A 221 -16.17 4.66 8.08
C ARG A 221 -15.90 3.76 9.29
N GLU A 222 -14.66 3.68 9.73
CA GLU A 222 -14.24 2.87 10.87
C GLU A 222 -14.98 3.27 12.14
N LEU A 223 -15.09 4.57 12.42
CA LEU A 223 -15.84 5.10 13.57
C LEU A 223 -17.31 4.70 13.53
N LEU A 224 -17.96 4.78 12.37
CA LEU A 224 -19.37 4.42 12.22
C LEU A 224 -19.60 2.91 12.36
N ASP A 225 -18.72 2.09 11.79
CA ASP A 225 -18.78 0.62 11.93
C ASP A 225 -18.65 0.16 13.39
N HIS A 226 -17.93 0.93 14.22
CA HIS A 226 -17.75 0.66 15.65
C HIS A 226 -18.68 1.48 16.55
N HIS A 227 -19.78 2.02 15.99
CA HIS A 227 -20.80 2.75 16.73
C HIS A 227 -20.28 3.95 17.54
N CYS A 228 -19.25 4.63 17.02
CA CYS A 228 -18.78 5.93 17.52
C CYS A 228 -19.52 7.07 16.80
N SER A 229 -19.57 8.25 17.43
CA SER A 229 -20.08 9.48 16.81
C SER A 229 -18.93 10.27 16.21
N ALA A 230 -19.03 10.61 14.92
CA ALA A 230 -18.05 11.44 14.24
C ALA A 230 -18.62 12.84 13.97
N ILE A 231 -17.86 13.88 14.30
CA ILE A 231 -18.22 15.29 14.08
C ILE A 231 -17.14 15.93 13.22
N CYS A 232 -17.50 16.47 12.07
CA CYS A 232 -16.55 17.13 11.17
C CYS A 232 -16.69 18.65 11.26
N CYS A 233 -15.56 19.36 11.33
CA CYS A 233 -15.52 20.83 11.31
C CYS A 233 -14.26 21.33 10.59
N GLN A 234 -14.21 22.61 10.20
CA GLN A 234 -12.95 23.24 9.79
C GLN A 234 -12.19 23.75 11.03
N PRO A 235 -10.90 24.13 10.90
CA PRO A 235 -10.14 24.68 12.03
C PRO A 235 -10.83 25.88 12.70
N ALA A 236 -11.47 26.76 11.92
CA ALA A 236 -12.15 27.94 12.41
C ALA A 236 -13.34 27.63 13.34
N GLU A 237 -14.10 26.55 13.09
CA GLU A 237 -15.23 26.17 13.93
C GLU A 237 -14.86 25.21 15.06
N LEU A 238 -13.60 24.77 15.16
CA LEU A 238 -13.18 23.74 16.12
C LEU A 238 -13.48 24.13 17.56
N GLN A 239 -13.14 25.36 17.96
CA GLN A 239 -13.37 25.83 19.32
C GLN A 239 -14.85 25.75 19.68
N GLN A 240 -15.70 26.35 18.84
CA GLN A 240 -17.16 26.33 19.04
C GLN A 240 -17.73 24.90 19.01
N THR A 241 -17.16 24.03 18.17
CA THR A 241 -17.55 22.62 18.08
C THR A 241 -17.29 21.89 19.40
N ILE A 242 -16.11 22.07 20.00
CA ILE A 242 -15.79 21.48 21.31
C ILE A 242 -16.73 22.02 22.40
N GLU A 243 -16.96 23.34 22.42
CA GLU A 243 -17.81 24.00 23.43
C GLU A 243 -19.29 23.56 23.35
N ASN A 244 -19.78 23.21 22.17
CA ASN A 244 -21.15 22.75 21.96
C ASN A 244 -21.41 21.30 22.43
N LEU A 245 -20.37 20.53 22.74
CA LEU A 245 -20.53 19.14 23.16
C LEU A 245 -20.85 19.02 24.63
N LYS A 246 -21.93 18.27 24.93
CA LYS A 246 -22.29 17.92 26.32
C LYS A 246 -21.25 17.05 27.01
N LYS A 247 -20.50 16.25 26.24
CA LYS A 247 -19.42 15.38 26.71
C LYS A 247 -18.18 15.68 25.90
N LYS A 248 -17.01 15.67 26.55
CA LYS A 248 -15.73 15.86 25.86
C LYS A 248 -15.54 14.76 24.80
N PRO A 249 -15.02 15.09 23.61
CA PRO A 249 -14.65 14.08 22.63
C PRO A 249 -13.50 13.23 23.17
N ALA A 250 -13.46 11.97 22.78
CA ALA A 250 -12.37 11.06 23.11
C ALA A 250 -11.07 11.49 22.41
N VAL A 251 -11.16 11.91 21.15
CA VAL A 251 -10.01 12.35 20.36
C VAL A 251 -10.40 13.37 19.31
N VAL A 252 -9.48 14.28 19.02
CA VAL A 252 -9.50 15.16 17.85
C VAL A 252 -8.47 14.65 16.84
N ILE A 253 -8.92 14.42 15.60
CA ILE A 253 -8.08 13.97 14.49
C ILE A 253 -8.06 15.09 13.45
N THR A 254 -6.87 15.57 13.07
CA THR A 254 -6.73 16.70 12.15
C THR A 254 -5.81 16.41 10.96
N ASP A 255 -5.92 17.21 9.91
CA ASP A 255 -4.90 17.27 8.87
C ASP A 255 -3.57 17.78 9.43
N SER A 256 -2.46 17.22 8.97
CA SER A 256 -1.13 17.61 9.47
C SER A 256 -0.78 19.06 9.14
N GLN A 257 -1.40 19.68 8.13
CA GLN A 257 -1.19 21.10 7.84
C GLN A 257 -1.82 22.04 8.88
N ALA A 258 -2.93 21.63 9.49
CA ALA A 258 -3.63 22.41 10.51
C ALA A 258 -3.16 22.05 11.94
N PHE A 259 -2.10 21.23 12.07
CA PHE A 259 -1.79 20.58 13.35
C PHE A 259 -1.43 21.58 14.46
N GLN A 260 -0.69 22.63 14.12
CA GLN A 260 -0.29 23.67 15.07
C GLN A 260 -1.47 24.53 15.56
N GLU A 261 -2.34 24.96 14.63
CA GLU A 261 -3.55 25.73 14.96
C GLU A 261 -4.50 24.92 15.83
N VAL A 262 -4.70 23.64 15.47
CA VAL A 262 -5.56 22.72 16.21
C VAL A 262 -4.98 22.40 17.59
N ASP A 263 -3.67 22.16 17.73
CA ASP A 263 -3.05 21.93 19.05
C ASP A 263 -3.30 23.07 20.04
N ALA A 264 -3.27 24.31 19.54
CA ALA A 264 -3.50 25.51 20.34
C ALA A 264 -4.95 25.63 20.85
N ILE A 265 -5.92 25.08 20.11
CA ILE A 265 -7.34 25.13 20.45
C ILE A 265 -7.74 23.95 21.34
N VAL A 266 -7.24 22.74 21.07
CA VAL A 266 -7.67 21.52 21.76
C VAL A 266 -7.10 21.46 23.18
N PRO A 267 -7.94 21.37 24.23
CA PRO A 267 -7.52 21.16 25.62
C PRO A 267 -6.56 19.97 25.80
N LYS A 268 -5.56 20.09 26.68
CA LYS A 268 -4.49 19.07 26.86
C LYS A 268 -5.00 17.73 27.41
N ASP A 269 -6.18 17.69 28.02
CA ASP A 269 -6.84 16.47 28.49
C ASP A 269 -7.67 15.76 27.42
N ILE A 270 -7.73 16.30 26.20
CA ILE A 270 -8.33 15.66 25.02
C ILE A 270 -7.19 15.18 24.13
N TYR A 271 -7.25 13.89 23.75
CA TYR A 271 -6.28 13.31 22.84
C TYR A 271 -6.32 14.00 21.48
N LEU A 272 -5.14 14.14 20.88
CA LEU A 272 -4.96 14.79 19.58
C LEU A 272 -4.10 13.88 18.72
N THR A 273 -4.46 13.66 17.46
CA THR A 273 -3.60 12.97 16.49
C THR A 273 -3.91 13.46 15.08
N SER A 274 -3.24 12.91 14.06
CA SER A 274 -3.47 13.29 12.67
C SER A 274 -3.81 12.11 11.78
N PHE A 275 -4.56 12.37 10.69
CA PHE A 275 -4.85 11.34 9.68
C PHE A 275 -3.58 10.69 9.14
N SER A 276 -2.50 11.46 8.99
CA SER A 276 -1.22 10.96 8.46
C SER A 276 -0.54 9.98 9.43
N ILE A 277 -0.57 10.25 10.74
CA ILE A 277 -0.04 9.34 11.77
C ILE A 277 -0.87 8.05 11.82
N LEU A 278 -2.21 8.17 11.77
CA LEU A 278 -3.10 7.01 11.72
C LEU A 278 -2.84 6.15 10.48
N MET A 279 -2.59 6.76 9.32
CA MET A 279 -2.21 6.03 8.11
C MET A 279 -0.88 5.31 8.25
N ALA A 280 0.13 5.94 8.87
CA ALA A 280 1.42 5.30 9.14
C ALA A 280 1.27 4.06 10.05
N ARG A 281 0.36 4.13 11.03
CA ARG A 281 -0.04 2.97 11.85
C ARG A 281 -0.72 1.88 11.03
N TYR A 282 -1.77 2.25 10.31
CA TYR A 282 -2.59 1.32 9.54
C TYR A 282 -1.80 0.56 8.47
N LYS A 283 -0.80 1.19 7.84
CA LYS A 283 0.10 0.56 6.86
C LYS A 283 1.34 -0.11 7.49
N GLY A 284 1.40 -0.25 8.82
CA GLY A 284 2.47 -0.98 9.52
C GLY A 284 3.83 -0.26 9.61
N GLY A 285 3.88 1.05 9.36
CA GLY A 285 5.12 1.84 9.33
C GLY A 285 5.44 2.62 10.61
N LEU A 286 4.50 2.73 11.57
CA LEU A 286 4.55 3.65 12.70
C LEU A 286 5.89 3.64 13.46
N GLN A 287 6.33 2.47 13.95
CA GLN A 287 7.55 2.35 14.76
C GLN A 287 8.81 2.74 13.99
N THR A 288 8.96 2.24 12.75
CA THR A 288 10.11 2.58 11.90
C THR A 288 10.15 4.07 11.57
N MET A 289 8.98 4.65 11.27
CA MET A 289 8.87 6.07 10.93
C MET A 289 9.13 6.98 12.14
N LEU A 290 8.72 6.54 13.33
CA LEU A 290 8.98 7.23 14.58
C LEU A 290 10.47 7.27 14.91
N GLN A 291 11.19 6.16 14.72
CA GLN A 291 12.64 6.13 14.87
C GLN A 291 13.35 7.10 13.91
N GLY A 292 12.81 7.25 12.70
CA GLY A 292 13.34 8.20 11.70
C GLY A 292 13.17 9.67 12.07
N VAL A 293 12.27 10.03 13.00
CA VAL A 293 12.09 11.42 13.45
C VAL A 293 13.40 12.00 13.99
N LYS A 294 14.19 11.19 14.72
CA LYS A 294 15.47 11.63 15.31
C LYS A 294 16.51 12.04 14.27
N ALA A 295 16.34 11.65 13.02
CA ALA A 295 17.23 12.07 11.94
C ALA A 295 17.06 13.55 11.57
N LEU A 296 15.88 14.15 11.79
CA LEU A 296 15.61 15.55 11.46
C LEU A 296 16.60 16.50 12.16
N SER A 297 16.85 16.30 13.45
CA SER A 297 17.77 17.14 14.23
C SER A 297 19.26 16.91 13.91
N ASN A 298 19.58 15.87 13.13
CA ASN A 298 20.95 15.52 12.76
C ASN A 298 21.34 15.96 11.35
N LEU A 299 20.44 16.62 10.62
CA LEU A 299 20.69 17.14 9.27
C LEU A 299 21.73 18.28 9.29
N ARG A 300 22.49 18.36 8.21
CA ARG A 300 23.54 19.38 7.97
C ARG A 300 23.34 20.05 6.61
N ASP A 301 24.01 21.19 6.42
CA ASP A 301 24.05 21.86 5.12
C ASP A 301 24.56 20.92 4.03
N GLY A 302 23.79 20.85 2.93
CA GLY A 302 24.14 20.03 1.78
C GLY A 302 23.81 18.53 1.89
N ASP A 303 23.33 18.04 3.04
CA ASP A 303 22.80 16.67 3.16
C ASP A 303 21.64 16.48 2.15
N LEU A 304 21.57 15.30 1.53
CA LEU A 304 20.51 15.00 0.56
C LEU A 304 19.31 14.38 1.26
N VAL A 305 18.11 14.95 1.06
CA VAL A 305 16.84 14.48 1.64
C VAL A 305 15.89 14.12 0.51
N LEU A 306 15.36 12.89 0.55
CA LEU A 306 14.33 12.46 -0.39
C LEU A 306 12.96 12.79 0.18
N ILE A 307 12.15 13.55 -0.55
CA ILE A 307 10.73 13.74 -0.25
C ILE A 307 9.90 12.92 -1.24
N SER A 308 9.23 11.89 -0.73
CA SER A 308 8.54 10.88 -1.54
C SER A 308 7.03 10.89 -1.32
N GLU A 309 6.28 11.06 -2.41
CA GLU A 309 4.82 11.01 -2.38
C GLU A 309 4.28 9.78 -3.12
N ALA A 310 3.25 9.16 -2.57
CA ALA A 310 2.62 7.97 -3.14
C ALA A 310 1.55 8.28 -4.21
N CYS A 311 1.18 9.55 -4.36
CA CYS A 311 0.16 10.01 -5.30
C CYS A 311 0.80 10.63 -6.55
N SER A 312 0.17 10.44 -7.71
CA SER A 312 0.64 10.93 -9.02
C SER A 312 0.00 12.26 -9.45
N HIS A 313 -0.71 12.95 -8.56
CA HIS A 313 -1.40 14.18 -8.91
C HIS A 313 -0.40 15.30 -9.25
N HIS A 314 -0.84 16.25 -10.09
CA HIS A 314 -0.01 17.36 -10.52
C HIS A 314 0.32 18.24 -9.32
N ARG A 315 1.62 18.38 -9.01
CA ARG A 315 2.12 19.22 -7.93
C ARG A 315 1.61 20.66 -8.12
N GLN A 316 0.83 21.14 -7.17
CA GLN A 316 0.29 22.49 -7.20
C GLN A 316 1.32 23.49 -6.68
N CYS A 317 1.19 24.77 -7.05
CA CYS A 317 1.97 25.84 -6.44
C CYS A 317 1.72 25.84 -4.92
N ASN A 318 2.79 25.82 -4.11
CA ASN A 318 2.75 25.72 -2.64
C ASN A 318 2.25 24.38 -2.07
N ASP A 319 2.50 23.26 -2.76
CA ASP A 319 2.21 21.93 -2.21
C ASP A 319 3.03 21.60 -0.95
N ILE A 320 2.53 20.63 -0.17
CA ILE A 320 3.20 20.21 1.07
C ILE A 320 4.57 19.64 0.77
N GLY A 321 4.66 18.73 -0.21
CA GLY A 321 5.86 17.97 -0.49
C GLY A 321 7.02 18.82 -1.03
N THR A 322 6.79 19.68 -2.01
CA THR A 322 7.90 20.39 -2.68
C THR A 322 8.18 21.78 -2.15
N VAL A 323 7.24 22.37 -1.39
CA VAL A 323 7.41 23.73 -0.87
C VAL A 323 7.38 23.77 0.66
N LYS A 324 6.28 23.35 1.29
CA LYS A 324 6.11 23.57 2.75
C LYS A 324 7.03 22.70 3.58
N MET A 325 7.19 21.42 3.23
CA MET A 325 8.01 20.46 3.97
C MET A 325 9.50 20.84 3.97
N PRO A 326 10.15 21.14 2.81
CA PRO A 326 11.49 21.71 2.80
C PRO A 326 11.62 22.95 3.69
N GLY A 327 10.68 23.90 3.58
CA GLY A 327 10.70 25.13 4.37
C GLY A 327 10.57 24.89 5.88
N TRP A 328 9.74 23.92 6.29
CA TRP A 328 9.62 23.53 7.70
C TRP A 328 10.88 22.84 8.21
N ILE A 329 11.49 21.96 7.42
CA ILE A 329 12.75 21.29 7.78
C ILE A 329 13.87 22.33 7.95
N GLU A 330 14.04 23.24 7.00
CA GLU A 330 15.05 24.30 7.08
C GLU A 330 14.82 25.20 8.30
N LYS A 331 13.56 25.59 8.57
CA LYS A 331 13.22 26.41 9.74
C LYS A 331 13.49 25.68 11.06
N PHE A 332 13.18 24.40 11.14
CA PHE A 332 13.35 23.59 12.35
C PHE A 332 14.83 23.32 12.63
N THR A 333 15.59 22.97 11.60
CA THR A 333 17.00 22.56 11.74
C THR A 333 17.99 23.73 11.72
N GLY A 334 17.61 24.86 11.11
CA GLY A 334 18.51 25.99 10.87
C GLY A 334 19.56 25.75 9.78
N VAL A 335 19.48 24.64 9.04
CA VAL A 335 20.39 24.28 7.94
C VAL A 335 19.66 24.22 6.60
N LYS A 336 20.40 24.10 5.50
CA LYS A 336 19.88 23.98 4.14
C LYS A 336 20.29 22.66 3.48
N PRO A 337 19.50 21.59 3.67
CA PRO A 337 19.66 20.35 2.93
C PRO A 337 19.38 20.54 1.43
N LYS A 338 19.81 19.57 0.63
CA LYS A 338 19.39 19.42 -0.77
C LYS A 338 18.19 18.47 -0.82
N TYR A 339 17.25 18.73 -1.71
CA TYR A 339 16.02 17.94 -1.82
C TYR A 339 15.92 17.27 -3.19
N GLU A 340 15.54 16.00 -3.17
CA GLU A 340 15.06 15.25 -4.34
C GLU A 340 13.64 14.78 -4.09
N PHE A 341 12.90 14.53 -5.17
CA PHE A 341 11.47 14.29 -5.08
C PHE A 341 11.02 13.13 -5.95
N THR A 342 10.20 12.24 -5.40
CA THR A 342 9.48 11.20 -6.15
C THR A 342 7.97 11.33 -5.97
N SER A 343 7.19 10.79 -6.90
CA SER A 343 5.73 10.82 -6.85
C SER A 343 5.11 9.53 -7.43
N GLY A 344 3.86 9.26 -7.06
CA GLY A 344 3.13 8.07 -7.50
C GLY A 344 3.72 6.76 -7.00
N GLY A 345 3.74 5.75 -7.87
CA GLY A 345 4.30 4.42 -7.58
C GLY A 345 5.83 4.36 -7.58
N THR A 346 6.52 5.45 -7.93
CA THR A 346 7.97 5.46 -8.07
C THR A 346 8.67 5.63 -6.70
N PHE A 347 9.68 4.80 -6.46
CA PHE A 347 10.56 4.89 -5.29
C PHE A 347 11.93 4.30 -5.66
N PRO A 348 13.07 4.92 -5.24
CA PRO A 348 14.39 4.44 -5.63
C PRO A 348 14.66 3.00 -5.14
N GLU A 349 15.34 2.19 -5.95
CA GLU A 349 15.75 0.84 -5.53
C GLU A 349 16.87 0.86 -4.50
N GLU A 350 17.65 1.95 -4.47
CA GLU A 350 18.70 2.26 -3.50
C GLU A 350 18.52 3.70 -3.00
N VAL A 351 18.67 3.87 -1.69
CA VAL A 351 18.50 5.17 -1.01
C VAL A 351 19.73 5.60 -0.22
N THR A 352 20.86 4.89 -0.33
CA THR A 352 22.09 5.11 0.45
C THR A 352 22.66 6.53 0.33
N GLN A 353 22.38 7.23 -0.77
CA GLN A 353 22.76 8.63 -1.00
C GLN A 353 22.01 9.62 -0.11
N TYR A 354 20.84 9.25 0.42
CA TYR A 354 20.01 10.14 1.24
C TYR A 354 20.35 10.04 2.72
N LYS A 355 20.33 11.18 3.40
CA LYS A 355 20.45 11.26 4.85
C LYS A 355 19.13 10.98 5.57
N LEU A 356 18.02 11.28 4.90
CA LEU A 356 16.66 11.11 5.41
C LEU A 356 15.70 10.94 4.23
N VAL A 357 14.75 10.02 4.39
CA VAL A 357 13.56 9.93 3.53
C VAL A 357 12.35 10.47 4.29
N VAL A 358 11.67 11.46 3.72
CA VAL A 358 10.42 12.01 4.25
C VAL A 358 9.28 11.55 3.33
N HIS A 359 8.41 10.69 3.83
CA HIS A 359 7.38 10.04 3.03
C HIS A 359 5.98 10.50 3.42
N CYS A 360 5.07 10.68 2.45
CA CYS A 360 3.68 11.00 2.76
C CYS A 360 2.94 9.84 3.44
N GLY A 361 1.66 10.04 3.78
CA GLY A 361 0.80 9.01 4.41
C GLY A 361 0.53 7.76 3.56
N GLY A 362 0.97 7.72 2.30
CA GLY A 362 0.84 6.50 1.48
C GLY A 362 -0.59 6.11 1.11
N CYS A 363 -1.56 7.04 1.15
CA CYS A 363 -2.98 6.70 0.98
C CYS A 363 -3.33 6.11 -0.40
N MET A 364 -2.54 6.41 -1.44
CA MET A 364 -2.78 5.91 -2.80
C MET A 364 -2.08 4.58 -3.10
N VAL A 365 -1.30 4.04 -2.16
CA VAL A 365 -0.56 2.78 -2.31
C VAL A 365 -1.03 1.77 -1.28
N ASN A 366 -0.92 0.49 -1.59
CA ASN A 366 -1.27 -0.56 -0.64
C ASN A 366 -0.18 -0.71 0.42
N GLU A 367 -0.48 -1.52 1.44
CA GLU A 367 0.44 -1.76 2.54
C GLU A 367 1.72 -2.45 2.09
N GLN A 368 1.64 -3.43 1.19
CA GLN A 368 2.83 -4.14 0.71
C GLN A 368 3.81 -3.21 0.02
N GLU A 369 3.31 -2.27 -0.77
CA GLU A 369 4.16 -1.25 -1.39
C GLU A 369 4.80 -0.34 -0.33
N MET A 370 4.02 0.17 0.64
CA MET A 370 4.55 1.04 1.71
C MET A 370 5.59 0.31 2.58
N GLN A 371 5.35 -0.95 2.92
CA GLN A 371 6.31 -1.80 3.60
C GLN A 371 7.54 -2.08 2.73
N GLY A 372 7.37 -2.25 1.42
CA GLY A 372 8.46 -2.38 0.46
C GLY A 372 9.40 -1.18 0.49
N ARG A 373 8.86 0.04 0.41
CA ARG A 373 9.63 1.30 0.53
C ARG A 373 10.37 1.37 1.88
N THR A 374 9.68 1.03 2.97
CA THR A 374 10.26 1.01 4.32
C THR A 374 11.40 -0.02 4.46
N LYS A 375 11.26 -1.20 3.83
CA LYS A 375 12.29 -2.25 3.81
C LYS A 375 13.54 -1.81 3.04
N ILE A 376 13.39 -1.07 1.94
CA ILE A 376 14.52 -0.49 1.20
C ILE A 376 15.31 0.46 2.12
N CYS A 377 14.63 1.40 2.78
CA CYS A 377 15.27 2.31 3.74
C CYS A 377 15.98 1.56 4.87
N LYS A 378 15.34 0.51 5.42
CA LYS A 378 15.93 -0.31 6.47
C LYS A 378 17.17 -1.08 6.00
N ARG A 379 17.14 -1.64 4.79
CA ARG A 379 18.27 -2.35 4.16
C ARG A 379 19.46 -1.41 3.99
N ASP A 380 19.19 -0.20 3.51
CA ASP A 380 20.20 0.81 3.21
C ASP A 380 20.60 1.63 4.45
N GLN A 381 20.02 1.32 5.61
CA GLN A 381 20.25 2.01 6.89
C GLN A 381 19.96 3.52 6.83
N VAL A 382 19.00 3.91 6.00
CA VAL A 382 18.56 5.30 5.86
C VAL A 382 17.27 5.50 6.66
N PRO A 383 17.21 6.50 7.55
CA PRO A 383 16.00 6.78 8.31
C PRO A 383 14.88 7.25 7.38
N ILE A 384 13.67 6.76 7.63
CA ILE A 384 12.44 7.19 6.97
C ILE A 384 11.49 7.77 8.01
N VAL A 385 10.83 8.88 7.71
CA VAL A 385 9.82 9.51 8.57
C VAL A 385 8.57 9.84 7.77
N ASN A 386 7.40 9.75 8.39
CA ASN A 386 6.15 10.17 7.77
C ASN A 386 5.90 11.68 7.94
N TYR A 387 5.25 12.33 6.97
CA TYR A 387 4.89 13.75 7.03
C TYR A 387 4.24 14.15 8.36
N GLY A 388 3.26 13.39 8.84
CA GLY A 388 2.54 13.72 10.07
C GLY A 388 3.45 13.73 11.30
N MET A 389 4.35 12.74 11.40
CA MET A 389 5.34 12.68 12.48
C MET A 389 6.40 13.75 12.37
N ALA A 390 6.90 14.01 11.15
CA ALA A 390 7.88 15.07 10.92
C ALA A 390 7.30 16.43 11.31
N ILE A 391 6.09 16.75 10.85
CA ILE A 391 5.37 17.99 11.19
C ILE A 391 5.13 18.07 12.70
N ALA A 392 4.62 17.00 13.32
CA ALA A 392 4.38 16.98 14.76
C ALA A 392 5.68 17.21 15.58
N ALA A 393 6.80 16.62 15.14
CA ALA A 393 8.11 16.82 15.76
C ALA A 393 8.59 18.27 15.60
N MET A 394 8.50 18.83 14.39
CA MET A 394 8.93 20.20 14.11
C MET A 394 8.12 21.26 14.87
N HIS A 395 6.87 20.95 15.23
CA HIS A 395 6.01 21.80 16.05
C HIS A 395 6.03 21.47 17.55
N GLY A 396 6.79 20.46 17.99
CA GLY A 396 6.92 20.11 19.41
C GLY A 396 5.69 19.42 20.02
N ILE A 397 4.87 18.75 19.20
CA ILE A 397 3.61 18.10 19.62
C ILE A 397 3.60 16.58 19.35
N LEU A 398 4.75 16.00 19.01
CA LEU A 398 4.85 14.58 18.64
C LEU A 398 4.37 13.64 19.74
N ASP A 399 4.81 13.80 20.98
CA ASP A 399 4.39 12.91 22.08
C ASP A 399 2.88 12.98 22.30
N ARG A 400 2.31 14.19 22.31
CA ARG A 400 0.85 14.40 22.39
C ARG A 400 0.13 13.69 21.25
N SER A 401 0.70 13.73 20.04
CA SER A 401 0.10 13.15 18.83
C SER A 401 0.06 11.62 18.82
N LEU A 402 0.90 10.97 19.65
CA LEU A 402 1.06 9.52 19.75
C LEU A 402 0.45 8.93 21.02
N GLU A 403 0.06 9.76 21.98
CA GLU A 403 -0.41 9.35 23.31
C GLU A 403 -1.58 8.37 23.24
N ILE A 404 -2.58 8.66 22.40
CA ILE A 404 -3.74 7.77 22.21
C ILE A 404 -3.37 6.42 21.59
N LEU A 405 -2.26 6.37 20.85
CA LEU A 405 -1.76 5.14 20.26
C LEU A 405 -0.94 4.31 21.26
N GLY A 406 -0.67 4.83 22.46
CA GLY A 406 0.16 4.19 23.48
C GLY A 406 1.63 4.11 23.07
N VAL A 407 2.12 5.08 22.30
CA VAL A 407 3.50 5.14 21.80
C VAL A 407 4.15 6.46 22.23
N THR A 408 5.44 6.44 22.54
CA THR A 408 6.27 7.60 22.89
C THR A 408 7.49 7.69 21.96
N ALA A 409 7.96 8.90 21.64
CA ALA A 409 9.01 9.14 20.64
C ALA A 409 10.46 8.82 21.09
#